data_AF-A0A4S3TQN5-F1
#
_entry.id   AF-A0A4S3TQN5-F1
#
_cell.length_a   1.000
_cell.length_b   1.000
_cell.length_c   1.000
_cell.angle_alpha   90.00
_cell.angle_beta   90.00
_cell.angle_gamma   90.00
#
_symmetry.space_group_name_H-M   'P 1'
#
loop_
_entity.id
_entity.type
_entity.pdbx_description
1 polymer ?
#
loop_
_entity_poly.entity_id
_entity_poly.type
_entity_poly.pdbx_seq_one_letter_code
_entity_poly.pdbx_strand_id
1 'polypeptide(L)'
;MLNPVRVDAVVDLAYGALIALSIVLIMVLETNIGIAFGVGVFASYVVHVVWKMARFDPDWMTRTVQETVQETVGETVEKQVDESVEKTVGDTVEETVQETVGESVERTVGETVEKQVEEVQAQVEQTVGETVEKRVGETVEETVGETVEETVQETVGETVEETVGETVEETVQETVGETVEETVGDTVEETVEETVGETVKEQVEEVQAQVEAVDERVDRRPREDEVEELVEESVEGESES
;
A
#
# COMPACT_ATOMS: atom_id res chain seq x y z
N MET A 1 -69.92 2.53 67.51
CA MET A 1 -69.40 1.23 68.01
C MET A 1 -68.61 1.53 69.28
N LEU A 2 -69.01 0.98 70.43
CA LEU A 2 -68.27 1.20 71.68
C LEU A 2 -66.96 0.42 71.61
N ASN A 3 -65.84 1.08 71.93
CA ASN A 3 -64.53 0.43 71.93
C ASN A 3 -64.56 -0.73 72.95
N PRO A 4 -64.28 -1.99 72.54
CA PRO A 4 -64.40 -3.16 73.42
C PRO A 4 -63.57 -3.01 74.70
N VAL A 5 -62.42 -2.33 74.63
CA VAL A 5 -61.56 -2.05 75.79
C VAL A 5 -62.27 -1.16 76.82
N ARG A 6 -63.09 -0.19 76.37
CA ARG A 6 -63.86 0.68 77.27
C ARG A 6 -65.03 -0.04 77.91
N VAL A 7 -65.66 -0.97 77.19
CA VAL A 7 -66.76 -1.79 77.72
C VAL A 7 -66.23 -2.71 78.81
N ASP A 8 -65.10 -3.38 78.55
CA ASP A 8 -64.46 -4.28 79.50
C ASP A 8 -64.03 -3.56 80.79
N ALA A 9 -63.43 -2.37 80.67
CA ALA A 9 -63.02 -1.58 81.84
C ALA A 9 -64.22 -1.13 82.70
N VAL A 10 -65.35 -0.80 82.08
CA VAL A 10 -66.57 -0.40 82.79
C VAL A 10 -67.20 -1.61 83.49
N VAL A 11 -67.18 -2.80 82.87
CA VAL A 11 -67.71 -4.03 83.46
C VAL A 11 -66.85 -4.48 84.64
N ASP A 12 -65.52 -4.45 84.52
CA ASP A 12 -64.60 -4.80 85.62
C ASP A 12 -64.77 -3.85 86.81
N LEU A 13 -64.95 -2.55 86.55
CA LEU A 13 -65.21 -1.55 87.59
C LEU A 13 -66.56 -1.79 88.28
N ALA A 14 -67.59 -2.19 87.54
CA ALA A 14 -68.89 -2.54 88.10
C ALA A 14 -68.80 -3.77 89.02
N TYR A 15 -68.09 -4.82 88.62
CA TYR A 15 -67.85 -5.98 89.49
C TYR A 15 -67.04 -5.60 90.74
N GLY A 16 -66.01 -4.77 90.61
CA GLY A 16 -65.26 -4.25 91.76
C GLY A 16 -66.13 -3.48 92.75
N ALA A 17 -67.03 -2.63 92.25
CA ALA A 17 -68.01 -1.93 93.08
C ALA A 17 -69.01 -2.88 93.75
N LEU A 18 -69.48 -3.92 93.05
CA LEU A 18 -70.38 -4.94 93.61
C LEU A 18 -69.71 -5.80 94.68
N ILE A 19 -68.43 -6.12 94.53
CA ILE A 19 -67.64 -6.82 95.55
C ILE A 19 -67.48 -5.94 96.79
N ALA A 20 -67.15 -4.66 96.63
CA ALA A 20 -67.07 -3.71 97.74
C ALA A 20 -68.42 -3.54 98.46
N LEU A 21 -69.51 -3.44 97.69
CA LEU A 21 -70.87 -3.39 98.23
C LEU A 21 -71.22 -4.68 99.00
N SER A 22 -70.80 -5.84 98.51
CA SER A 22 -70.98 -7.10 99.21
C SER A 22 -70.27 -7.13 100.55
N ILE A 23 -69.04 -6.63 100.63
CA ILE A 23 -68.28 -6.57 101.89
C ILE A 23 -69.00 -5.68 102.90
N VAL A 24 -69.51 -4.53 102.47
CA VAL A 24 -70.28 -3.62 103.33
C VAL A 24 -71.58 -4.28 103.81
N LEU A 25 -72.31 -4.98 102.93
CA LEU A 25 -73.53 -5.70 103.31
C LEU A 25 -73.26 -6.81 104.34
N ILE A 26 -72.14 -7.53 104.22
CA ILE A 26 -71.70 -8.53 105.21
C ILE A 26 -71.43 -7.89 106.58
N MET A 27 -70.90 -6.66 106.61
CA MET A 27 -70.60 -5.95 107.86
C MET A 27 -71.82 -5.33 108.55
N VAL A 28 -72.88 -4.99 107.80
CA VAL A 28 -74.00 -4.17 108.29
C VAL A 28 -75.32 -4.94 108.43
N LEU A 29 -75.56 -5.97 107.61
CA LEU A 29 -76.80 -6.77 107.62
C LEU A 29 -76.55 -8.18 108.20
N GLU A 30 -77.63 -8.96 108.34
CA GLU A 30 -77.54 -10.38 108.72
C GLU A 30 -76.51 -11.12 107.86
N THR A 31 -75.56 -11.78 108.53
CA THR A 31 -74.39 -12.41 107.92
C THR A 31 -74.75 -13.39 106.80
N ASN A 32 -75.88 -14.09 106.90
CA ASN A 32 -76.33 -15.05 105.89
C ASN A 32 -76.66 -14.40 104.53
N ILE A 33 -77.26 -13.20 104.55
CA ILE A 33 -77.67 -12.49 103.33
C ILE A 33 -76.44 -11.90 102.63
N GLY A 34 -75.52 -11.30 103.40
CA GLY A 34 -74.27 -10.77 102.88
C GLY A 34 -73.39 -11.85 102.25
N ILE A 35 -73.29 -13.04 102.88
CA ILE A 35 -72.52 -14.16 102.35
C ILE A 35 -73.15 -14.68 101.05
N ALA A 36 -74.46 -14.87 100.99
CA ALA A 36 -75.14 -15.35 99.79
C ALA A 36 -74.95 -14.39 98.60
N PHE A 37 -75.06 -13.09 98.84
CA PHE A 37 -74.81 -12.06 97.83
C PHE A 37 -73.34 -12.07 97.38
N GLY A 38 -72.38 -12.14 98.31
CA GLY A 38 -70.96 -12.16 97.99
C GLY A 38 -70.53 -13.38 97.18
N VAL A 39 -71.03 -14.57 97.52
CA VAL A 39 -70.78 -15.79 96.75
C VAL A 39 -71.36 -15.67 95.34
N GLY A 40 -72.56 -15.10 95.19
CA GLY A 40 -73.18 -14.86 93.88
C GLY A 40 -72.38 -13.90 93.00
N VAL A 41 -71.95 -12.75 93.56
CA VAL A 41 -71.12 -11.77 92.84
C VAL A 41 -69.77 -12.37 92.46
N PHE A 42 -69.13 -13.11 93.37
CA PHE A 42 -67.86 -13.77 93.10
C PHE A 42 -67.98 -14.84 92.00
N ALA A 43 -69.00 -15.69 92.05
CA ALA A 43 -69.23 -16.70 91.01
C ALA A 43 -69.49 -16.06 89.64
N SER A 44 -70.28 -14.98 89.60
CA SER A 44 -70.51 -14.22 88.36
C SER A 44 -69.20 -13.61 87.82
N TYR A 45 -68.36 -13.07 88.70
CA TYR A 45 -67.06 -12.53 88.33
C TYR A 45 -66.12 -13.60 87.77
N VAL A 46 -66.05 -14.78 88.39
CA VAL A 46 -65.23 -15.90 87.89
C VAL A 46 -65.69 -16.34 86.49
N VAL A 47 -67.01 -16.50 86.28
CA VAL A 47 -67.56 -16.83 84.95
C VAL A 47 -67.21 -15.76 83.92
N HIS A 48 -67.30 -14.49 84.30
CA HIS A 48 -66.93 -13.37 83.42
C HIS A 48 -65.43 -13.40 83.04
N VAL A 49 -64.54 -13.64 84.01
CA VAL A 49 -63.08 -13.72 83.78
C VAL A 49 -62.72 -14.91 82.90
N VAL A 50 -63.32 -16.08 83.13
CA VAL A 50 -63.10 -17.28 82.30
C VAL A 50 -63.59 -17.03 80.87
N TRP A 51 -64.77 -16.42 80.69
CA TRP A 51 -65.26 -16.05 79.37
C TRP A 51 -64.37 -15.02 78.67
N LYS A 52 -63.85 -14.04 79.42
CA LYS A 52 -62.91 -13.04 78.92
C LYS A 52 -61.60 -13.69 78.48
N MET A 53 -61.01 -14.58 79.29
CA MET A 53 -59.81 -15.34 78.90
C MET A 53 -60.05 -16.24 77.68
N ALA A 54 -61.17 -16.95 77.61
CA ALA A 54 -61.52 -17.80 76.48
C ALA A 54 -61.79 -17.00 75.19
N ARG A 55 -62.27 -15.75 75.30
CA ARG A 55 -62.42 -14.85 74.16
C ARG A 55 -61.07 -14.40 73.59
N PHE A 56 -60.07 -14.25 74.46
CA PHE A 56 -58.71 -13.87 74.08
C PHE A 56 -57.81 -15.09 73.80
N ASP A 57 -58.38 -16.26 73.50
CA ASP A 57 -57.59 -17.44 73.10
C ASP A 57 -56.66 -17.09 71.91
N PRO A 58 -55.35 -17.41 71.95
CA PRO A 58 -54.36 -16.87 71.03
C PRO A 58 -54.51 -17.33 69.57
N ASP A 59 -55.02 -18.55 69.35
CA ASP A 59 -54.91 -19.25 68.07
C ASP A 59 -55.75 -18.66 66.94
N TRP A 60 -56.88 -18.02 67.25
CA TRP A 60 -57.73 -17.43 66.22
C TRP A 60 -57.19 -16.07 65.74
N MET A 61 -56.66 -15.26 66.65
CA MET A 61 -56.02 -13.99 66.28
C MET A 61 -54.69 -14.20 65.57
N THR A 62 -53.89 -15.18 66.00
CA THR A 62 -52.63 -15.51 65.31
C THR A 62 -52.88 -16.08 63.92
N ARG A 63 -53.88 -16.96 63.74
CA ARG A 63 -54.26 -17.46 62.40
C ARG A 63 -54.75 -16.35 61.50
N THR A 64 -55.69 -15.51 61.94
CA THR A 64 -56.20 -14.44 61.09
C THR A 64 -55.11 -13.42 60.74
N VAL A 65 -54.24 -13.06 61.67
CA VAL A 65 -53.10 -12.18 61.38
C VAL A 65 -52.10 -12.86 60.44
N GLN A 66 -51.80 -14.14 60.65
CA GLN A 66 -50.91 -14.90 59.80
C GLN A 66 -51.46 -15.02 58.38
N GLU A 67 -52.73 -15.37 58.20
CA GLU A 67 -53.41 -15.44 56.90
C GLU A 67 -53.43 -14.06 56.24
N THR A 68 -53.84 -13.01 56.96
CA THR A 68 -53.89 -11.65 56.41
C THR A 68 -52.51 -11.15 56.00
N VAL A 69 -51.47 -11.41 56.81
CA VAL A 69 -50.09 -11.01 56.49
C VAL A 69 -49.54 -11.86 55.35
N GLN A 70 -49.79 -13.16 55.33
CA GLN A 70 -49.30 -14.05 54.28
C GLN A 70 -49.93 -13.73 52.93
N GLU A 71 -51.23 -13.46 52.89
CA GLU A 71 -51.94 -13.07 51.68
C GLU A 71 -51.54 -11.65 51.25
N THR A 72 -51.66 -10.66 52.15
CA THR A 72 -51.42 -9.25 51.78
C THR A 72 -49.95 -8.98 51.50
N VAL A 73 -49.04 -9.43 52.38
CA VAL A 73 -47.59 -9.17 52.21
C VAL A 73 -47.01 -10.12 51.19
N GLY A 74 -47.41 -11.39 51.16
CA GLY A 74 -46.94 -12.35 50.16
C GLY A 74 -47.25 -11.88 48.75
N GLU A 75 -48.53 -11.65 48.42
CA GLU A 75 -48.91 -11.23 47.06
C GLU A 75 -48.37 -9.84 46.70
N THR A 76 -48.41 -8.88 47.65
CA THR A 76 -47.94 -7.52 47.33
C THR A 76 -46.43 -7.49 47.14
N VAL A 77 -45.66 -8.18 48.00
CA VAL A 77 -44.20 -8.19 47.88
C VAL A 77 -43.77 -9.01 46.67
N GLU A 78 -44.34 -10.19 46.45
CA GLU A 78 -43.99 -11.01 45.29
C GLU A 78 -44.27 -10.25 43.99
N LYS A 79 -45.47 -9.66 43.85
CA LYS A 79 -45.82 -8.91 42.66
C LYS A 79 -44.99 -7.63 42.47
N GLN A 80 -44.74 -6.87 43.53
CA GLN A 80 -43.92 -5.65 43.42
C GLN A 80 -42.45 -5.96 43.17
N VAL A 81 -41.92 -7.04 43.73
CA VAL A 81 -40.54 -7.47 43.52
C VAL A 81 -40.37 -8.04 42.12
N ASP A 82 -41.26 -8.93 41.66
CA ASP A 82 -41.21 -9.45 40.29
C ASP A 82 -41.31 -8.30 39.27
N GLU A 83 -42.31 -7.42 39.41
CA GLU A 83 -42.49 -6.32 38.45
C GLU A 83 -41.34 -5.31 38.51
N SER A 84 -40.79 -5.02 39.70
CA SER A 84 -39.61 -4.14 39.82
C SER A 84 -38.34 -4.78 39.30
N VAL A 85 -38.12 -6.07 39.53
CA VAL A 85 -36.91 -6.77 39.09
C VAL A 85 -36.96 -6.99 37.59
N GLU A 86 -38.05 -7.52 37.06
CA GLU A 86 -38.21 -7.77 35.63
C GLU A 86 -38.05 -6.48 34.82
N LYS A 87 -38.74 -5.42 35.25
CA LYS A 87 -38.71 -4.15 34.52
C LYS A 87 -37.42 -3.37 34.75
N THR A 88 -37.02 -3.19 36.01
CA THR A 88 -35.84 -2.34 36.29
C THR A 88 -34.55 -3.07 35.93
N VAL A 89 -34.40 -4.34 36.32
CA VAL A 89 -33.16 -5.07 36.05
C VAL A 89 -33.14 -5.57 34.62
N GLY A 90 -34.25 -6.07 34.08
CA GLY A 90 -34.33 -6.49 32.68
C GLY A 90 -34.02 -5.34 31.73
N ASP A 91 -34.80 -4.24 31.81
CA ASP A 91 -34.63 -3.11 30.88
C ASP A 91 -33.26 -2.42 31.08
N THR A 92 -32.82 -2.20 32.33
CA THR A 92 -31.53 -1.53 32.56
C THR A 92 -30.36 -2.40 32.10
N VAL A 93 -30.39 -3.72 32.33
CA VAL A 93 -29.30 -4.61 31.89
C VAL A 93 -29.31 -4.73 30.38
N GLU A 94 -30.47 -4.88 29.75
CA GLU A 94 -30.57 -4.98 28.29
C GLU A 94 -30.06 -3.69 27.63
N GLU A 95 -30.54 -2.53 28.06
CA GLU A 95 -30.13 -1.22 27.53
C GLU A 95 -28.63 -0.97 27.78
N THR A 96 -28.14 -1.19 29.01
CA THR A 96 -26.72 -0.97 29.34
C THR A 96 -25.80 -1.92 28.57
N VAL A 97 -26.17 -3.19 28.42
CA VAL A 97 -25.38 -4.16 27.66
C VAL A 97 -25.40 -3.81 26.18
N GLN A 98 -26.56 -3.49 25.62
CA GLN A 98 -26.69 -3.19 24.21
C GLN A 98 -25.94 -1.91 23.82
N GLU A 99 -26.05 -0.85 24.62
CA GLU A 99 -25.37 0.43 24.36
C GLU A 99 -23.86 0.30 24.64
N THR A 100 -23.48 -0.21 25.81
CA THR A 100 -22.06 -0.23 26.19
C THR A 100 -21.28 -1.29 25.42
N VAL A 101 -21.79 -2.53 25.34
CA VAL A 101 -21.07 -3.62 24.67
C VAL A 101 -21.22 -3.50 23.16
N GLY A 102 -22.42 -3.20 22.67
CA GLY A 102 -22.66 -3.03 21.23
C GLY A 102 -21.77 -1.94 20.65
N GLU A 103 -21.83 -0.72 21.19
CA GLU A 103 -20.99 0.36 20.66
C GLU A 103 -19.49 0.14 20.91
N SER A 104 -19.10 -0.41 22.07
CA SER A 104 -17.69 -0.62 22.34
C SER A 104 -17.10 -1.68 21.41
N VAL A 105 -17.85 -2.73 21.07
CA VAL A 105 -17.43 -3.73 20.10
C VAL A 105 -17.41 -3.13 18.70
N GLU A 106 -18.46 -2.42 18.29
CA GLU A 106 -18.53 -1.82 16.95
C GLU A 106 -17.42 -0.81 16.71
N ARG A 107 -17.18 0.11 17.67
CA ARG A 107 -16.06 1.07 17.58
C ARG A 107 -14.72 0.37 17.60
N THR A 108 -14.45 -0.45 18.61
CA THR A 108 -13.10 -1.02 18.78
C THR A 108 -12.77 -2.02 17.68
N VAL A 109 -13.68 -2.94 17.36
CA VAL A 109 -13.44 -3.97 16.33
C VAL A 109 -13.51 -3.34 14.94
N GLY A 110 -14.49 -2.48 14.67
CA GLY A 110 -14.63 -1.79 13.39
C GLY A 110 -13.38 -0.97 13.06
N GLU A 111 -12.97 -0.05 13.96
CA GLU A 111 -11.81 0.80 13.72
C GLU A 111 -10.50 0.02 13.65
N THR A 112 -10.34 -1.04 14.45
CA THR A 112 -9.12 -1.86 14.44
C THR A 112 -9.00 -2.66 13.15
N VAL A 113 -10.11 -3.27 12.69
CA VAL A 113 -10.13 -4.05 11.45
C VAL A 113 -9.92 -3.14 10.26
N GLU A 114 -10.56 -1.97 10.21
CA GLU A 114 -10.40 -1.01 9.12
C GLU A 114 -8.95 -0.53 9.01
N LYS A 115 -8.31 -0.14 10.13
CA LYS A 115 -6.89 0.21 10.15
C LYS A 115 -5.97 -0.92 9.73
N GLN A 116 -6.22 -2.15 10.17
CA GLN A 116 -5.44 -3.31 9.76
C GLN A 116 -5.56 -3.57 8.25
N VAL A 117 -6.75 -3.42 7.69
CA VAL A 117 -6.98 -3.59 6.25
C VAL A 117 -6.25 -2.49 5.45
N GLU A 118 -6.33 -1.23 5.87
CA GLU A 118 -5.57 -0.14 5.24
C GLU A 118 -4.06 -0.37 5.31
N GLU A 119 -3.54 -0.80 6.46
CA GLU A 119 -2.10 -1.09 6.63
C GLU A 119 -1.65 -2.25 5.74
N VAL A 120 -2.45 -3.32 5.63
CA VAL A 120 -2.16 -4.44 4.74
C VAL A 120 -2.22 -3.99 3.27
N GLN A 121 -3.18 -3.16 2.88
CA GLN A 121 -3.26 -2.64 1.52
C GLN A 121 -2.02 -1.80 1.17
N ALA A 122 -1.58 -0.92 2.07
CA ALA A 122 -0.38 -0.11 1.88
C ALA A 122 0.90 -0.97 1.79
N GLN A 123 1.02 -1.99 2.64
CA GLN A 123 2.11 -2.98 2.59
C GLN A 123 2.14 -3.74 1.26
N VAL A 124 0.97 -4.15 0.75
CA VAL A 124 0.86 -4.85 -0.53
C VAL A 124 1.23 -3.92 -1.68
N GLU A 125 0.73 -2.69 -1.71
CA GLU A 125 1.09 -1.71 -2.75
C GLU A 125 2.59 -1.43 -2.75
N GLN A 126 3.21 -1.23 -1.58
CA GLN A 126 4.64 -1.00 -1.48
C GLN A 126 5.43 -2.24 -1.93
N THR A 127 5.11 -3.42 -1.41
CA THR A 127 5.87 -4.64 -1.71
C THR A 127 5.74 -5.04 -3.17
N VAL A 128 4.53 -4.96 -3.73
CA VAL A 128 4.28 -5.28 -5.14
C VAL A 128 4.88 -4.20 -6.03
N GLY A 129 4.72 -2.91 -5.70
CA GLY A 129 5.32 -1.80 -6.43
C GLY A 129 6.84 -1.93 -6.49
N GLU A 130 7.51 -2.05 -5.34
CA GLU A 130 8.96 -2.21 -5.28
C GLU A 130 9.43 -3.50 -5.97
N THR A 131 8.71 -4.62 -5.80
CA THR A 131 9.12 -5.87 -6.44
C THR A 131 8.99 -5.80 -7.96
N VAL A 132 7.90 -5.20 -8.46
CA VAL A 132 7.67 -5.07 -9.90
C VAL A 132 8.65 -4.07 -10.48
N GLU A 133 8.76 -2.87 -9.91
CA GLU A 133 9.67 -1.84 -10.42
C GLU A 133 11.11 -2.32 -10.38
N LYS A 134 11.55 -2.93 -9.27
CA LYS A 134 12.93 -3.37 -9.14
C LYS A 134 13.20 -4.62 -9.96
N ARG A 135 12.47 -5.73 -9.76
CA ARG A 135 12.79 -6.97 -10.48
C ARG A 135 12.43 -6.89 -11.95
N VAL A 136 11.24 -6.39 -12.30
CA VAL A 136 10.82 -6.36 -13.70
C VAL A 136 11.54 -5.25 -14.44
N GLY A 137 11.70 -4.06 -13.82
CA GLY A 137 12.49 -2.98 -14.39
C GLY A 137 13.94 -3.39 -14.63
N GLU A 138 14.65 -3.88 -13.61
CA GLU A 138 16.05 -4.33 -13.77
C GLU A 138 16.17 -5.49 -14.76
N THR A 139 15.27 -6.50 -14.73
CA THR A 139 15.34 -7.62 -15.68
C THR A 139 15.09 -7.16 -17.11
N VAL A 140 14.15 -6.24 -17.34
CA VAL A 140 13.88 -5.72 -18.69
C VAL A 140 15.05 -4.85 -19.15
N GLU A 141 15.55 -3.96 -18.31
CA GLU A 141 16.64 -3.07 -18.68
C GLU A 141 17.95 -3.84 -18.93
N GLU A 142 18.31 -4.77 -18.05
CA GLU A 142 19.51 -5.60 -18.18
C GLU A 142 19.33 -6.61 -19.33
N THR A 143 18.32 -7.47 -19.27
CA THR A 143 18.21 -8.56 -20.26
C THR A 143 17.80 -8.05 -21.64
N VAL A 144 16.78 -7.20 -21.73
CA VAL A 144 16.31 -6.73 -23.05
C VAL A 144 17.21 -5.64 -23.58
N GLY A 145 17.68 -4.72 -22.74
CA GLY A 145 18.62 -3.68 -23.14
C GLY A 145 19.93 -4.26 -23.65
N GLU A 146 20.61 -5.09 -22.85
CA GLU A 146 21.89 -5.70 -23.28
C GLU A 146 21.69 -6.63 -24.47
N THR A 147 20.65 -7.49 -24.49
CA THR A 147 20.45 -8.39 -25.64
C THR A 147 20.20 -7.60 -26.91
N VAL A 148 19.41 -6.53 -26.88
CA VAL A 148 19.14 -5.72 -28.07
C VAL A 148 20.38 -4.94 -28.48
N GLU A 149 21.11 -4.35 -27.54
CA GLU A 149 22.32 -3.61 -27.85
C GLU A 149 23.41 -4.52 -28.43
N GLU A 150 23.65 -5.68 -27.81
CA GLU A 150 24.60 -6.69 -28.29
C GLU A 150 24.16 -7.24 -29.65
N THR A 151 22.91 -7.67 -29.81
CA THR A 151 22.42 -8.21 -31.10
C THR A 151 22.50 -7.17 -32.21
N VAL A 152 22.15 -5.90 -31.95
CA VAL A 152 22.24 -4.84 -32.96
C VAL A 152 23.69 -4.54 -33.28
N GLN A 153 24.56 -4.47 -32.27
CA GLN A 153 25.97 -4.12 -32.48
C GLN A 153 26.73 -5.24 -33.20
N GLU A 154 26.52 -6.51 -32.84
CA GLU A 154 27.09 -7.66 -33.54
C GLU A 154 26.47 -7.78 -34.94
N THR A 155 25.15 -7.91 -35.05
CA THR A 155 24.51 -8.23 -36.34
C THR A 155 24.65 -7.07 -37.33
N VAL A 156 24.36 -5.83 -36.91
CA VAL A 156 24.42 -4.68 -37.82
C VAL A 156 25.87 -4.23 -38.01
N GLY A 157 26.69 -4.27 -36.97
CA GLY A 157 28.12 -3.92 -37.07
C GLY A 157 28.85 -4.86 -38.02
N GLU A 158 28.80 -6.18 -37.77
CA GLU A 158 29.46 -7.17 -38.64
C GLU A 158 28.84 -7.18 -40.03
N THR A 159 27.50 -7.17 -40.17
CA THR A 159 26.91 -7.19 -41.52
C THR A 159 27.28 -5.94 -42.30
N VAL A 160 27.34 -4.76 -41.68
CA VAL A 160 27.73 -3.54 -42.40
C VAL A 160 29.22 -3.55 -42.71
N GLU A 161 30.07 -3.93 -41.76
CA GLU A 161 31.52 -3.95 -41.95
C GLU A 161 31.94 -5.00 -42.98
N GLU A 162 31.42 -6.22 -42.90
CA GLU A 162 31.71 -7.31 -43.83
C GLU A 162 31.07 -7.01 -45.20
N THR A 163 29.75 -6.79 -45.25
CA THR A 163 29.08 -6.66 -46.56
C THR A 163 29.43 -5.34 -47.25
N VAL A 164 29.44 -4.21 -46.54
CA VAL A 164 29.71 -2.91 -47.17
C VAL A 164 31.21 -2.69 -47.33
N GLY A 165 32.02 -3.07 -46.34
CA GLY A 165 33.48 -2.98 -46.42
C GLY A 165 34.03 -3.81 -47.57
N GLU A 166 33.73 -5.12 -47.59
CA GLU A 166 34.24 -5.99 -48.66
C GLU A 166 33.66 -5.61 -50.02
N THR A 167 32.34 -5.38 -50.13
CA THR A 167 31.76 -5.04 -51.45
C THR A 167 32.34 -3.73 -51.98
N VAL A 168 32.51 -2.70 -51.13
CA VAL A 168 33.07 -1.42 -51.59
C VAL A 168 34.55 -1.55 -51.90
N GLU A 169 35.33 -2.25 -51.07
CA GLU A 169 36.76 -2.44 -51.32
C GLU A 169 37.01 -3.26 -52.59
N GLU A 170 36.27 -4.36 -52.77
CA GLU A 170 36.33 -5.21 -53.96
C GLU A 170 35.86 -4.45 -55.22
N THR A 171 34.73 -3.73 -55.14
CA THR A 171 34.24 -2.94 -56.28
C THR A 171 35.21 -1.81 -56.64
N VAL A 172 35.83 -1.15 -55.66
CA VAL A 172 36.81 -0.09 -55.93
C VAL A 172 38.11 -0.67 -56.48
N GLN A 173 38.61 -1.79 -55.94
CA GLN A 173 39.81 -2.43 -56.46
C GLN A 173 39.62 -2.97 -57.88
N GLU A 174 38.59 -3.78 -58.12
CA GLU A 174 38.35 -4.31 -59.46
C GLU A 174 37.95 -3.19 -60.41
N THR A 175 36.88 -2.45 -60.11
CA THR A 175 36.31 -1.56 -61.12
C THR A 175 37.18 -0.33 -61.34
N VAL A 176 37.65 0.33 -60.28
CA VAL A 176 38.46 1.55 -60.43
C VAL A 176 39.90 1.21 -60.72
N GLY A 177 40.46 0.19 -60.07
CA GLY A 177 41.83 -0.27 -60.33
C GLY A 177 42.00 -0.72 -61.79
N GLU A 178 41.18 -1.67 -62.25
CA GLU A 178 41.29 -2.16 -63.64
C GLU A 178 40.95 -1.05 -64.64
N THR A 179 39.91 -0.24 -64.42
CA THR A 179 39.59 0.84 -65.37
C THR A 179 40.71 1.87 -65.46
N VAL A 180 41.37 2.21 -64.35
CA VAL A 180 42.50 3.15 -64.36
C VAL A 180 43.72 2.51 -65.02
N GLU A 181 44.04 1.25 -64.69
CA GLU A 181 45.19 0.56 -65.27
C GLU A 181 45.02 0.35 -66.77
N GLU A 182 43.87 -0.16 -67.22
CA GLU A 182 43.57 -0.39 -68.63
C GLU A 182 43.40 0.94 -69.37
N THR A 183 42.52 1.84 -68.89
CA THR A 183 42.22 3.05 -69.67
C THR A 183 43.36 4.07 -69.60
N VAL A 184 43.91 4.34 -68.42
CA VAL A 184 44.94 5.38 -68.26
C VAL A 184 46.32 4.81 -68.61
N GLY A 185 46.62 3.58 -68.21
CA GLY A 185 47.87 2.92 -68.58
C GLY A 185 48.00 2.80 -70.09
N ASP A 186 47.03 2.18 -70.76
CA ASP A 186 47.11 1.99 -72.22
C ASP A 186 47.06 3.33 -72.97
N THR A 187 46.22 4.28 -72.56
CA THR A 187 46.17 5.60 -73.22
C THR A 187 47.49 6.35 -73.06
N VAL A 188 48.12 6.30 -71.88
CA VAL A 188 49.40 6.97 -71.64
C VAL A 188 50.52 6.26 -72.39
N GLU A 189 50.56 4.94 -72.38
CA GLU A 189 51.56 4.16 -73.11
C GLU A 189 51.45 4.41 -74.61
N GLU A 190 50.25 4.31 -75.19
CA GLU A 190 49.98 4.57 -76.60
C GLU A 190 50.32 6.03 -76.97
N THR A 191 49.89 7.00 -76.15
CA THR A 191 50.19 8.42 -76.42
C THR A 191 51.69 8.69 -76.35
N VAL A 192 52.40 8.12 -75.37
CA VAL A 192 53.86 8.32 -75.21
C VAL A 192 54.61 7.62 -76.34
N GLU A 193 54.24 6.40 -76.69
CA GLU A 193 54.89 5.67 -77.78
C GLU A 193 54.70 6.38 -79.12
N GLU A 194 53.47 6.82 -79.42
CA GLU A 194 53.17 7.53 -80.66
C GLU A 194 53.82 8.93 -80.66
N THR A 195 53.49 9.80 -79.71
CA THR A 195 53.98 11.19 -79.77
C THR A 195 55.47 11.32 -79.47
N VAL A 196 55.99 10.64 -78.45
CA VAL A 196 57.40 10.76 -78.08
C VAL A 196 58.26 9.91 -79.00
N GLY A 197 57.84 8.68 -79.30
CA GLY A 197 58.57 7.78 -80.20
C GLY A 197 58.71 8.36 -81.60
N GLU A 198 57.62 8.87 -82.19
CA GLU A 198 57.68 9.46 -83.53
C GLU A 198 58.46 10.78 -83.54
N THR A 199 58.24 11.67 -82.56
CA THR A 199 58.97 12.96 -82.50
C THR A 199 60.48 12.75 -82.31
N VAL A 200 60.88 11.79 -81.47
CA VAL A 200 62.29 11.46 -81.26
C VAL A 200 62.88 10.85 -82.52
N LYS A 201 62.15 9.96 -83.20
CA LYS A 201 62.62 9.36 -84.45
C LYS A 201 62.81 10.41 -85.55
N GLU A 202 61.86 11.30 -85.72
CA GLU A 202 61.94 12.38 -86.71
C GLU A 202 63.12 13.33 -86.40
N GLN A 203 63.33 13.71 -85.14
CA GLN A 203 64.49 14.52 -84.74
C GLN A 203 65.82 13.78 -84.96
N VAL A 204 65.88 12.47 -84.72
CA VAL A 204 67.09 11.68 -84.96
C VAL A 204 67.38 11.61 -86.47
N GLU A 205 66.38 11.39 -87.31
CA GLU A 205 66.54 11.39 -88.77
C GLU A 205 66.99 12.77 -89.29
N GLU A 206 66.43 13.86 -88.76
CA GLU A 206 66.85 15.23 -89.10
C GLU A 206 68.31 15.51 -88.69
N VAL A 207 68.71 15.11 -87.48
CA VAL A 207 70.09 15.24 -87.02
C VAL A 207 71.02 14.42 -87.90
N GLN A 208 70.62 13.20 -88.29
CA GLN A 208 71.42 12.35 -89.16
C GLN A 208 71.62 12.97 -90.55
N ALA A 209 70.58 13.56 -91.14
CA ALA A 209 70.67 14.29 -92.39
C ALA A 209 71.57 15.53 -92.29
N GLN A 210 71.53 16.25 -91.17
CA GLN A 210 72.43 17.37 -90.91
C GLN A 210 73.89 16.92 -90.78
N VAL A 211 74.14 15.77 -90.16
CA VAL A 211 75.49 15.19 -90.05
C VAL A 211 76.02 14.80 -91.43
N GLU A 212 75.22 14.17 -92.28
CA GLU A 212 75.62 13.84 -93.66
C GLU A 212 75.91 15.11 -94.49
N ALA A 213 75.10 16.16 -94.35
CA ALA A 213 75.34 17.44 -95.01
C ALA A 213 76.63 18.13 -94.51
N VAL A 214 77.01 17.93 -93.25
CA VAL A 214 78.29 18.41 -92.71
C VAL A 214 79.45 17.60 -93.28
N ASP A 215 79.31 16.28 -93.37
CA ASP A 215 80.32 15.38 -93.94
C ASP A 215 80.64 15.75 -95.41
N GLU A 216 79.60 15.97 -96.22
CA GLU A 216 79.76 16.40 -97.63
C GLU A 216 80.41 17.80 -97.75
N ARG A 217 80.25 18.66 -96.73
CA ARG A 217 80.86 19.98 -96.67
C ARG A 217 82.33 19.90 -96.22
N VAL A 218 82.71 18.88 -95.46
CA VAL A 218 84.11 18.63 -95.06
C VAL A 218 84.93 18.08 -96.22
N ASP A 219 84.35 17.25 -97.09
CA ASP A 219 85.02 16.72 -98.30
C ASP A 219 85.33 17.79 -99.37
N ARG A 220 84.67 18.96 -99.31
CA ARG A 220 84.97 20.12 -100.17
C ARG A 220 86.07 21.05 -99.64
N ARG A 221 86.77 20.71 -98.54
CA ARG A 221 87.93 21.50 -98.11
C ARG A 221 89.09 21.34 -99.11
N PRO A 222 89.62 22.44 -99.66
CA PRO A 222 90.86 22.37 -100.43
C PRO A 222 91.99 21.85 -99.52
N ARG A 223 92.77 20.89 -100.03
CA ARG A 223 93.96 20.38 -99.35
C ARG A 223 94.97 21.52 -99.21
N GLU A 224 95.67 21.56 -98.08
CA GLU A 224 96.59 22.64 -97.68
C GLU A 224 97.80 22.83 -98.62
N ASP A 225 97.95 22.03 -99.68
CA ASP A 225 99.14 22.00 -100.55
C ASP A 225 99.04 22.78 -101.87
N GLU A 226 97.92 23.47 -102.19
CA GLU A 226 97.80 24.29 -103.43
C GLU A 226 97.53 25.79 -103.15
N VAL A 227 97.49 26.22 -101.88
CA VAL A 227 97.22 27.63 -101.52
C VAL A 227 98.50 28.48 -101.45
N GLU A 228 99.69 27.87 -101.54
CA GLU A 228 100.98 28.59 -101.50
C GLU A 228 101.41 29.19 -102.85
N GLU A 229 100.85 28.80 -104.00
CA GLU A 229 101.23 29.42 -105.30
C GLU A 229 100.58 30.81 -105.52
N LEU A 230 99.50 31.12 -104.80
CA LEU A 230 98.75 32.38 -104.99
C LEU A 230 99.17 33.52 -104.04
N VAL A 231 100.15 33.29 -103.16
CA VAL A 231 100.57 34.27 -102.14
C VAL A 231 101.97 34.84 -102.39
N GLU A 232 102.80 34.25 -103.26
CA GLU A 232 104.17 34.73 -103.51
C GLU A 232 104.40 35.60 -104.78
N GLU A 233 103.51 35.65 -105.79
CA GLU A 233 103.73 36.54 -106.96
C GLU A 233 103.08 37.94 -106.84
N SER A 234 102.42 38.25 -105.72
CA SER A 234 101.71 39.53 -105.53
C SER A 234 102.47 40.59 -104.72
N VAL A 235 103.78 40.41 -104.48
CA VAL A 235 104.58 41.36 -103.68
C VAL A 235 105.96 41.62 -104.33
N GLU A 236 105.97 42.23 -105.52
CA GLU A 236 107.04 43.12 -106.01
C GLU A 236 106.48 43.80 -107.29
N GLY A 237 106.19 45.10 -107.32
CA GLY A 237 106.96 46.14 -106.65
C GLY A 237 108.31 46.22 -107.35
N GLU A 238 108.37 46.98 -108.43
CA GLU A 238 109.14 48.24 -108.41
C GLU A 238 110.61 48.05 -108.78
N SER A 239 110.95 48.22 -110.06
CA SER A 239 111.72 49.38 -110.52
C SER A 239 112.25 49.20 -111.94
N GLU A 240 112.28 50.34 -112.63
CA GLU A 240 112.78 50.59 -113.98
C GLU A 240 114.22 50.10 -114.23
N SER A 241 114.50 49.60 -115.44
CA SER A 241 115.56 50.06 -116.37
C SER A 241 115.59 49.21 -117.64
#